data_AF-A0A8J4U2M1-F1
#
_entry.id   AF-A0A8J4U2M1-F1
#
_cell.length_a   1.000
_cell.length_b   1.000
_cell.length_c   1.000
_cell.angle_alpha   90.00
_cell.angle_beta   90.00
_cell.angle_gamma   90.00
#
_symmetry.space_group_name_H-M   'P 1'
#
loop_
_entity.id
_entity.type
_entity.pdbx_description
1 polymer ?
#
loop_
_entity_poly.entity_id
_entity_poly.type
_entity_poly.pdbx_seq_one_letter_code
_entity_poly.pdbx_strand_id
1 'polypeptide(L)'
;MLADHSPVVQTLLGTLFTWGLTAAGAALVFIFSSTQKWILDGSLGFAAGVMLAASYWSLLAPAIDMAEESGKYGAFAFLPVAIGFVLGAAFVFFADLMMPFLSLSSFTLESGHRAHVGAGA
;
A
#
# COMPACT_ATOMS: atom_id res chain seq x y z
N MET A 1 -4.91 -21.81 -15.92
CA MET A 1 -6.35 -21.46 -15.99
C MET A 1 -7.10 -22.76 -15.81
N LEU A 2 -7.83 -22.95 -14.71
CA LEU A 2 -8.55 -24.21 -14.45
C LEU A 2 -9.66 -24.36 -15.48
N ALA A 3 -9.59 -25.42 -16.28
CA ALA A 3 -10.23 -25.54 -17.58
C ALA A 3 -11.75 -25.77 -17.59
N ASP A 4 -12.48 -25.52 -16.50
CA ASP A 4 -13.90 -25.90 -16.43
C ASP A 4 -14.77 -25.11 -15.43
N HIS A 5 -14.32 -23.95 -14.95
CA HIS A 5 -15.09 -23.14 -13.98
C HIS A 5 -15.38 -21.75 -14.51
N SER A 6 -16.58 -21.24 -14.19
CA SER A 6 -16.99 -19.90 -14.62
C SER A 6 -16.00 -18.85 -14.08
N PRO A 7 -15.67 -17.80 -14.87
CA PRO A 7 -14.79 -16.72 -14.43
C PRO A 7 -15.21 -16.08 -13.09
N VAL A 8 -16.51 -16.13 -12.79
CA VAL A 8 -17.09 -15.67 -11.52
C VAL A 8 -16.63 -16.51 -10.33
N VAL A 9 -16.61 -17.84 -10.45
CA VAL A 9 -16.15 -18.71 -9.35
C VAL A 9 -14.65 -18.55 -9.12
N GLN A 10 -13.86 -18.40 -10.19
CA GLN A 10 -12.41 -18.20 -10.08
C GLN A 10 -12.05 -16.86 -9.41
N THR A 11 -12.76 -15.78 -9.75
CA THR A 11 -12.58 -14.47 -9.10
C THR A 11 -13.07 -14.48 -7.66
N LEU A 12 -14.17 -15.17 -7.36
CA LEU A 12 -14.67 -15.33 -5.98
C LEU A 12 -13.67 -16.10 -5.10
N LEU A 13 -13.11 -17.21 -5.60
CA LEU A 13 -12.08 -17.95 -4.86
C LEU A 13 -10.79 -17.13 -4.71
N GLY A 14 -10.35 -16.40 -5.75
CA GLY A 14 -9.17 -15.54 -5.68
C GLY A 14 -9.32 -14.38 -4.70
N THR A 15 -10.50 -13.74 -4.66
CA THR A 15 -10.79 -12.66 -3.72
C THR A 15 -10.91 -13.17 -2.27
N LEU A 16 -11.63 -14.27 -2.05
CA LEU A 16 -11.71 -14.92 -0.73
C LEU A 16 -10.34 -15.38 -0.24
N PHE A 17 -9.50 -15.90 -1.12
CA PHE A 17 -8.13 -16.27 -0.78
C PHE A 17 -7.30 -15.04 -0.35
N THR A 18 -7.39 -13.94 -1.09
CA THR A 18 -6.68 -12.68 -0.76
C THR A 18 -7.14 -12.12 0.59
N TRP A 19 -8.44 -12.14 0.85
CA TRP A 19 -9.00 -11.73 2.15
C TRP A 19 -8.61 -12.70 3.27
N GLY A 20 -8.57 -14.00 2.98
CA GLY A 20 -8.12 -15.03 3.91
C GLY A 20 -6.66 -14.85 4.33
N LEU A 21 -5.76 -14.53 3.39
CA LEU A 21 -4.37 -14.19 3.69
C LEU A 21 -4.26 -12.93 4.55
N THR A 22 -5.09 -11.92 4.30
CA THR A 22 -5.14 -10.70 5.12
C THR A 22 -5.62 -11.00 6.54
N ALA A 23 -6.68 -11.80 6.69
CA ALA A 23 -7.18 -12.24 7.98
C ALA A 23 -6.16 -13.11 8.73
N ALA A 24 -5.45 -14.00 8.04
CA ALA A 24 -4.38 -14.81 8.63
C ALA A 24 -3.19 -13.94 9.10
N GLY A 25 -2.82 -12.92 8.31
CA GLY A 25 -1.81 -11.92 8.67
C GLY A 25 -2.20 -11.15 9.94
N ALA A 26 -3.44 -10.69 10.02
CA ALA A 26 -3.96 -10.01 11.21
C ALA A 26 -4.08 -10.96 12.43
N ALA A 27 -4.43 -12.23 12.21
CA ALA A 27 -4.57 -13.22 13.27
C ALA A 27 -3.24 -13.47 14.02
N LEU A 28 -2.10 -13.35 13.34
CA LEU A 28 -0.76 -13.45 13.96
C LEU A 28 -0.56 -12.40 15.08
N VAL A 29 -1.19 -11.22 14.98
CA VAL A 29 -1.09 -10.15 16.00
C VAL A 29 -1.66 -10.60 17.35
N PHE A 30 -2.61 -11.54 17.39
CA PHE A 30 -3.13 -12.06 18.66
C PHE A 30 -2.13 -12.99 19.39
N ILE A 31 -1.16 -13.54 18.67
CA ILE A 31 -0.10 -14.40 19.22
C ILE A 31 1.11 -13.55 19.65
N PHE A 32 1.42 -12.48 18.90
CA PHE A 32 2.52 -11.57 19.20
C PHE A 32 2.04 -10.37 20.03
N SER A 33 2.34 -10.37 21.34
CA SER A 33 2.07 -9.22 22.21
C SER A 33 2.80 -7.96 21.72
N SER A 34 2.07 -6.83 21.66
CA SER A 34 2.50 -5.47 21.26
C SER A 34 3.76 -4.90 21.97
N THR A 35 4.35 -5.65 22.89
CA THR A 35 5.52 -5.22 23.68
C THR A 35 6.81 -5.21 22.85
N GLN A 36 6.90 -6.01 21.79
CA GLN A 36 8.14 -6.18 21.01
C GLN A 36 8.17 -5.32 19.74
N LYS A 37 8.47 -4.03 19.91
CA LYS A 37 8.60 -3.05 18.80
C LYS A 37 9.51 -3.53 17.66
N TRP A 38 10.58 -4.27 17.97
CA TRP A 38 11.50 -4.82 16.95
C TRP A 38 10.84 -5.81 15.98
N ILE A 39 9.86 -6.59 16.45
CA ILE A 39 9.10 -7.52 15.59
C ILE A 39 8.16 -6.74 14.69
N LEU A 40 7.52 -5.70 15.23
CA LEU A 40 6.63 -4.83 14.47
C LEU A 40 7.41 -4.10 13.36
N ASP A 41 8.56 -3.51 13.69
CA ASP A 41 9.44 -2.83 12.74
C ASP A 41 9.95 -3.80 11.66
N GLY A 42 10.31 -5.04 12.06
CA GLY A 42 10.68 -6.11 11.12
C GLY A 42 9.53 -6.51 10.18
N SER A 43 8.30 -6.59 10.69
CA SER A 43 7.12 -6.91 9.87
C SER A 43 6.76 -5.79 8.88
N LEU A 44 6.87 -4.52 9.30
CA LEU A 44 6.68 -3.35 8.45
C LEU A 44 7.74 -3.30 7.35
N GLY A 45 9.00 -3.56 7.71
CA GLY A 45 10.10 -3.66 6.75
C GLY A 45 9.92 -4.81 5.75
N PHE A 46 9.46 -5.97 6.20
CA PHE A 46 9.16 -7.11 5.33
C PHE A 46 8.02 -6.77 4.35
N ALA A 47 6.93 -6.18 4.85
CA ALA A 47 5.80 -5.77 4.00
C ALA A 47 6.23 -4.73 2.95
N ALA A 48 7.02 -3.74 3.35
CA ALA A 48 7.60 -2.76 2.42
C ALA A 48 8.49 -3.44 1.37
N GLY A 49 9.35 -4.39 1.77
CA GLY A 49 10.22 -5.13 0.87
C GLY A 49 9.46 -5.95 -0.18
N VAL A 50 8.44 -6.72 0.24
CA VAL A 50 7.60 -7.51 -0.69
C VAL A 50 6.90 -6.61 -1.70
N MET A 51 6.38 -5.47 -1.26
CA MET A 51 5.71 -4.52 -2.13
C MET A 51 6.66 -3.91 -3.18
N LEU A 52 7.89 -3.55 -2.78
CA LEU A 52 8.90 -3.03 -3.70
C LEU A 52 9.35 -4.08 -4.73
N ALA A 53 9.58 -5.32 -4.29
CA ALA A 53 10.02 -6.41 -5.17
C ALA A 53 8.95 -6.76 -6.22
N ALA A 54 7.70 -6.89 -5.80
CA ALA A 54 6.57 -7.12 -6.71
C ALA A 54 6.42 -5.97 -7.71
N SER A 55 6.57 -4.72 -7.26
CA SER A 55 6.50 -3.55 -8.14
C SER A 55 7.59 -3.57 -9.21
N TYR A 56 8.83 -3.94 -8.87
CA TYR A 56 9.91 -3.98 -9.85
C TYR A 56 9.73 -5.13 -10.86
N TRP A 57 9.52 -6.37 -10.39
CA TRP A 57 9.47 -7.52 -11.28
C TRP A 57 8.15 -7.68 -12.03
N SER A 58 7.02 -7.35 -11.41
CA SER A 58 5.70 -7.53 -12.03
C SER A 58 5.22 -6.30 -12.79
N LEU A 59 5.76 -5.11 -12.52
CA LEU A 59 5.33 -3.87 -13.21
C LEU A 59 6.47 -3.17 -13.93
N LEU A 60 7.58 -2.85 -13.26
CA LEU A 60 8.62 -1.99 -13.85
C LEU A 60 9.39 -2.68 -14.98
N ALA A 61 9.85 -3.92 -14.77
CA ALA A 61 10.55 -4.71 -15.79
C ALA A 61 9.69 -4.92 -17.06
N PRO A 62 8.46 -5.47 -16.98
CA PRO A 62 7.61 -5.61 -18.16
C PRO A 62 7.20 -4.25 -18.77
N ALA A 63 7.08 -3.18 -17.98
CA ALA A 63 6.81 -1.85 -18.53
C ALA A 63 7.97 -1.29 -19.37
N ILE A 64 9.22 -1.59 -19.00
CA ILE A 64 10.40 -1.20 -19.78
C ILE A 64 10.44 -1.98 -21.10
N ASP A 65 10.19 -3.31 -21.06
CA ASP A 65 10.13 -4.15 -22.27
C ASP A 65 9.05 -3.65 -23.24
N MET A 66 7.85 -3.31 -22.73
CA MET A 66 6.77 -2.75 -23.53
C MET A 66 7.13 -1.37 -24.12
N ALA A 67 7.88 -0.54 -23.39
CA ALA A 67 8.33 0.76 -23.87
C ALA A 67 9.41 0.64 -24.96
N GLU A 68 10.24 -0.40 -24.89
CA GLU A 68 11.28 -0.71 -25.89
C GLU A 68 10.65 -1.23 -27.20
N GLU A 69 9.67 -2.14 -27.12
CA GLU A 69 8.92 -2.63 -28.28
C GLU A 69 8.12 -1.54 -29.01
N SER A 70 7.70 -0.50 -28.28
CA SER A 70 6.89 0.61 -28.82
C SER A 70 7.65 1.49 -29.83
N GLY A 71 8.97 1.32 -29.97
CA GLY A 71 9.78 1.87 -31.08
C GLY A 71 9.92 3.40 -31.17
N LYS A 72 9.27 4.17 -30.30
CA LYS A 72 9.28 5.66 -30.32
C LYS A 72 10.47 6.29 -29.59
N TYR A 73 11.15 5.55 -28.73
CA TYR A 73 12.27 6.02 -27.92
C TYR A 73 13.27 4.87 -27.73
N GLY A 74 14.23 4.68 -28.63
CA GLY A 74 15.20 3.55 -28.59
C GLY A 74 15.90 3.33 -27.23
N ALA A 75 17.12 3.85 -27.06
CA ALA A 75 17.86 3.68 -25.80
C ALA A 75 17.28 4.44 -24.57
N PHE A 76 16.16 5.16 -24.75
CA PHE A 76 15.50 5.96 -23.72
C PHE A 76 14.14 5.38 -23.29
N ALA A 77 13.86 4.11 -23.57
CA ALA A 77 12.61 3.43 -23.19
C ALA A 77 12.31 3.46 -21.67
N PHE A 78 13.33 3.61 -20.83
CA PHE A 78 13.16 3.78 -19.37
C PHE A 78 12.55 5.14 -18.99
N LEU A 79 12.64 6.15 -19.86
CA LEU A 79 12.22 7.52 -19.58
C LEU A 79 10.69 7.64 -19.34
N PRO A 80 9.79 7.12 -20.20
CA PRO A 80 8.36 7.15 -19.94
C PRO A 80 7.96 6.37 -18.67
N VAL A 81 8.61 5.23 -18.40
CA VAL A 81 8.36 4.43 -17.19
C VAL A 81 8.78 5.20 -15.93
N ALA A 82 9.96 5.83 -15.95
CA ALA A 82 10.45 6.65 -14.85
C ALA A 82 9.57 7.89 -14.60
N ILE A 83 9.14 8.59 -15.65
CA ILE A 83 8.23 9.74 -15.53
C ILE A 83 6.89 9.29 -14.93
N GLY A 84 6.31 8.18 -15.42
CA GLY A 84 5.07 7.63 -14.87
C GLY A 84 5.20 7.23 -13.40
N PHE A 85 6.31 6.59 -13.03
CA PHE A 85 6.58 6.20 -11.65
C PHE A 85 6.73 7.43 -10.72
N VAL A 86 7.50 8.45 -11.13
CA VAL A 86 7.67 9.70 -10.35
C VAL A 86 6.35 10.45 -10.23
N LEU A 87 5.55 10.52 -11.29
CA LEU A 87 4.23 11.16 -11.25
C LEU A 87 3.29 10.42 -10.31
N GLY A 88 3.28 9.09 -10.32
CA GLY A 88 2.52 8.28 -9.37
C GLY A 88 2.97 8.47 -7.92
N ALA A 89 4.28 8.51 -7.68
CA ALA A 89 4.83 8.80 -6.35
C ALA A 89 4.46 10.20 -5.86
N ALA A 90 4.53 11.21 -6.74
CA ALA A 90 4.11 12.58 -6.44
C ALA A 90 2.60 12.66 -6.14
N PHE A 91 1.78 11.88 -6.83
CA PHE A 91 0.35 11.79 -6.56
C PHE A 91 0.06 11.22 -5.16
N VAL A 92 0.70 10.12 -4.78
CA VAL A 92 0.56 9.54 -3.42
C VAL A 92 1.06 10.52 -2.36
N PHE A 93 2.21 11.16 -2.59
CA PHE A 93 2.74 12.19 -1.69
C PHE A 93 1.76 13.36 -1.50
N PHE A 94 1.12 13.82 -2.58
CA PHE A 94 0.10 14.86 -2.49
C PHE A 94 -1.15 14.39 -1.73
N ALA A 95 -1.59 13.14 -1.93
CA ALA A 95 -2.68 12.55 -1.18
C ALA A 95 -2.37 12.47 0.33
N ASP A 96 -1.14 12.09 0.69
CA ASP A 96 -0.67 12.08 2.07
C ASP A 96 -0.63 13.49 2.68
N LEU A 97 -0.29 14.51 1.89
CA LEU A 97 -0.33 15.91 2.31
C LEU A 97 -1.76 16.43 2.53
N MET A 98 -2.76 15.83 1.88
CA MET A 98 -4.17 16.18 2.08
C MET A 98 -4.75 15.55 3.37
N MET A 99 -4.22 14.40 3.83
CA MET A 99 -4.67 13.75 5.07
C MET A 99 -4.66 14.62 6.33
N PRO A 100 -3.62 15.44 6.64
CA PRO A 100 -3.62 16.28 7.84
C PRO A 100 -4.75 17.34 7.85
N PHE A 101 -5.27 17.76 6.69
CA PHE A 101 -6.41 18.69 6.65
C PHE A 101 -7.69 18.09 7.22
N LEU A 102 -7.86 16.76 7.12
CA LEU A 102 -8.99 16.05 7.71
C LEU A 102 -8.74 15.71 9.19
N SER A 103 -7.50 15.34 9.53
CA SER A 103 -7.14 14.96 10.92
C SER A 103 -6.99 16.14 11.88
N LEU A 104 -6.67 17.36 11.43
CA LEU A 104 -6.60 18.55 12.30
C LEU A 104 -7.97 18.93 12.90
N SER A 105 -9.06 18.59 12.21
CA SER A 105 -10.43 18.82 12.69
C SER A 105 -10.78 17.98 13.92
N SER A 106 -10.27 16.74 14.01
CA SER A 106 -10.53 15.85 15.15
C SER A 106 -9.63 16.14 16.34
N PHE A 107 -8.37 16.55 16.12
CA PHE A 107 -7.44 16.91 17.20
C PHE A 107 -7.84 18.19 17.93
N THR A 108 -8.40 19.17 17.20
CA THR A 108 -8.88 20.43 17.80
C THR A 108 -10.11 20.22 18.70
N LEU A 109 -11.00 19.28 18.35
CA LEU A 109 -12.18 18.95 19.16
C LEU A 109 -11.83 18.21 20.47
N GLU A 110 -10.86 17.29 20.45
CA GLU A 110 -10.43 16.58 21.66
C GLU A 110 -9.66 17.49 22.64
N SER A 111 -8.87 18.43 22.11
CA SER A 111 -8.10 19.40 22.91
C SER A 111 -8.99 20.40 23.64
N GLY A 112 -10.10 20.84 23.02
CA GLY A 112 -11.10 21.71 23.64
C GLY A 112 -11.90 21.02 24.76
N HIS A 113 -12.17 19.71 24.63
CA HIS A 113 -12.88 18.94 25.65
C HIS A 113 -12.03 18.75 26.93
N ARG A 114 -10.71 18.53 26.79
CA ARG A 114 -9.82 18.41 27.96
C ARG A 114 -9.59 19.74 28.69
N ALA A 115 -9.63 20.87 27.99
CA ALA A 115 -9.48 22.20 28.62
C ALA A 115 -10.67 22.59 29.50
N HIS A 116 -11.90 22.18 29.16
CA HIS A 116 -13.09 22.45 29.98
C HIS A 116 -13.26 21.50 31.16
N VAL A 117 -12.74 20.26 31.08
CA VAL A 117 -12.84 19.28 32.18
C VAL A 117 -11.71 19.45 33.21
N GLY A 118 -10.54 19.99 32.82
CA GLY A 118 -9.40 20.22 33.72
C GLY A 118 -9.42 21.52 34.53
N ALA A 119 -10.32 22.47 34.23
CA ALA A 119 -10.42 23.76 34.93
C ALA A 119 -11.48 23.78 36.05
N GLY A 120 -12.15 22.64 36.31
CA GLY A 120 -13.20 22.47 37.31
C GLY A 120 -12.83 21.56 38.49
N ALA A 121 -11.54 21.24 38.67
CA ALA A 121 -11.01 20.44 39.78
C ALA A 121 -10.07 21.27 40.66
#